data_AF-X1EY18-F1
#
_entry.id   AF-X1EY18-F1
#
_cell.length_a   1.000
_cell.length_b   1.000
_cell.length_c   1.000
_cell.angle_alpha   90.00
_cell.angle_beta   90.00
_cell.angle_gamma   90.00
#
_symmetry.space_group_name_H-M   'P 1'
#
loop_
_entity.id
_entity.type
_entity.pdbx_description
1 polymer ?
#
loop_
_entity_poly.entity_id
_entity_poly.type
_entity_poly.pdbx_seq_one_letter_code
_entity_poly.pdbx_strand_id
1 'polypeptide(L)'
;MSAGSASYLIYRHHPGLSAVDVSGNYAYVANLSDNNQLQIINISQMDSPMLVSSYDFEGAEYGISVFFLDNKVYVGTEKSKEGEEFHIVDVSDPDVPILLGELEIGDDVNA
;
A
#
# COMPACT_ATOMS: atom_id res chain seq x y z
N MET A 1 -37.05 4.90 20.51
CA MET A 1 -35.99 3.96 20.97
C MET A 1 -36.23 2.67 20.19
N SER A 2 -35.41 2.15 19.29
CA SER A 2 -34.01 2.37 18.93
C SER A 2 -33.91 2.24 17.41
N ALA A 3 -33.08 3.08 16.77
CA ALA A 3 -32.69 2.92 15.38
C ALA A 3 -31.64 1.80 15.30
N GLY A 4 -31.93 0.74 14.55
CA GLY A 4 -31.00 -0.34 14.26
C GLY A 4 -30.73 -0.40 12.77
N SER A 5 -30.09 0.63 12.22
CA SER A 5 -29.56 0.61 10.85
C SER A 5 -28.05 0.73 10.91
N ALA A 6 -27.35 -0.36 10.64
CA ALA A 6 -26.11 -0.37 9.86
C ALA A 6 -25.67 -1.84 9.74
N SER A 7 -26.05 -2.44 8.62
CA SER A 7 -25.47 -3.66 8.11
C SER A 7 -23.98 -3.41 7.84
N TYR A 8 -23.11 -3.75 8.79
CA TYR A 8 -21.64 -3.66 8.60
C TYR A 8 -21.01 -5.05 8.62
N LEU A 9 -21.58 -5.99 7.85
CA LEU A 9 -21.08 -7.36 7.77
C LEU A 9 -21.09 -7.92 6.34
N ILE A 10 -20.75 -7.12 5.32
CA ILE A 10 -20.32 -7.65 4.02
C ILE A 10 -19.52 -6.60 3.21
N TYR A 11 -18.34 -6.22 3.69
CA TYR A 11 -17.26 -5.85 2.79
C TYR A 11 -16.18 -6.92 2.94
N ARG A 12 -16.37 -8.04 2.24
CA ARG A 12 -15.19 -8.76 1.76
C ARG A 12 -14.59 -7.85 0.69
N HIS A 13 -13.74 -6.89 1.10
CA HIS A 13 -12.90 -6.18 0.16
C HIS A 13 -12.09 -7.26 -0.57
N HIS A 14 -12.32 -7.36 -1.86
CA HIS A 14 -11.60 -8.32 -2.67
C HIS A 14 -10.13 -7.86 -2.68
N PRO A 15 -9.15 -8.76 -2.54
CA PRO A 15 -7.74 -8.39 -2.66
C PRO A 15 -7.56 -7.74 -4.03
N GLY A 16 -7.28 -6.44 -4.02
CA GLY A 16 -7.32 -5.59 -5.19
C GLY A 16 -6.43 -4.39 -4.96
N LEU A 17 -5.94 -3.84 -6.06
CA LEU A 17 -5.03 -2.70 -6.02
C LEU A 17 -5.86 -1.43 -5.83
N SER A 18 -5.52 -0.63 -4.80
CA SER A 18 -6.23 0.61 -4.45
C SER A 18 -5.64 1.83 -5.15
N ALA A 19 -4.33 1.86 -5.33
CA ALA A 19 -3.61 2.96 -5.93
C ALA A 19 -2.37 2.47 -6.69
N VAL A 20 -1.93 3.24 -7.67
CA VAL A 20 -0.72 2.95 -8.46
C VAL A 20 0.01 4.25 -8.78
N ASP A 21 1.33 4.22 -8.67
CA ASP A 21 2.22 5.22 -9.26
C ASP A 21 3.33 4.53 -10.06
N VAL A 22 3.91 5.21 -11.04
CA VAL A 22 4.82 4.61 -12.03
C VAL A 22 6.10 5.43 -12.16
N SER A 23 7.24 4.75 -12.12
CA SER A 23 8.54 5.33 -12.46
C SER A 23 9.37 4.37 -13.31
N GLY A 24 9.79 4.83 -14.48
CA GLY A 24 10.55 4.03 -15.43
C GLY A 24 9.82 2.74 -15.80
N ASN A 25 10.42 1.60 -15.44
CA ASN A 25 9.92 0.26 -15.75
C ASN A 25 9.11 -0.38 -14.61
N TYR A 26 8.76 0.38 -13.56
CA TYR A 26 8.13 -0.17 -12.37
C TYR A 26 6.82 0.55 -12.05
N ALA A 27 5.80 -0.22 -11.69
CA ALA A 27 4.60 0.25 -11.02
C ALA A 27 4.70 -0.09 -9.54
N TYR A 28 4.43 0.91 -8.69
CA TYR A 28 4.33 0.80 -7.24
C TYR A 28 2.87 0.87 -6.89
N VAL A 29 2.41 -0.11 -6.13
CA VAL A 29 0.97 -0.37 -6.03
C VAL A 29 0.58 -0.59 -4.58
N ALA A 30 -0.42 0.15 -4.13
CA ALA A 30 -1.07 -0.10 -2.87
C ALA A 30 -2.06 -1.26 -3.01
N ASN A 31 -2.05 -2.19 -2.06
CA ASN A 31 -2.88 -3.39 -2.07
C ASN A 31 -3.86 -3.37 -0.89
N LEU A 32 -5.15 -3.57 -1.17
CA LEU A 32 -6.22 -3.69 -0.18
C LEU A 32 -6.19 -5.06 0.51
N SER A 33 -5.11 -5.31 1.25
CA SER A 33 -4.82 -6.54 1.96
C SER A 33 -4.01 -6.23 3.21
N ASP A 34 -4.19 -7.03 4.26
CA ASP A 34 -3.44 -6.96 5.53
C ASP A 34 -2.01 -7.50 5.42
N ASN A 35 -1.59 -7.78 4.19
CA ASN A 35 -0.26 -8.18 3.79
C ASN A 35 0.02 -7.63 2.40
N ASN A 36 1.29 -7.50 2.07
CA ASN A 36 1.82 -6.99 0.82
C ASN A 36 1.20 -5.65 0.46
N GLN A 37 1.06 -4.75 1.45
CA GLN A 37 0.41 -3.44 1.31
C GLN A 37 1.04 -2.62 0.19
N LEU A 38 2.35 -2.78 -0.02
CA LEU A 38 3.05 -2.30 -1.21
C LEU A 38 3.46 -3.48 -2.10
N GLN A 39 3.14 -3.40 -3.38
CA GLN A 39 3.65 -4.29 -4.42
C GLN A 39 4.48 -3.50 -5.44
N ILE A 40 5.59 -4.08 -5.88
CA ILE A 40 6.49 -3.52 -6.88
C ILE A 40 6.44 -4.44 -8.10
N ILE A 41 5.91 -3.92 -9.20
CA ILE A 41 5.64 -4.68 -10.42
C ILE A 41 6.51 -4.15 -11.54
N ASN A 42 7.32 -5.02 -12.15
CA ASN A 42 8.03 -4.72 -13.38
C ASN A 42 7.03 -4.71 -14.54
N ILE A 43 6.98 -3.58 -15.23
CA ILE A 43 6.11 -3.29 -16.38
C ILE A 43 6.91 -3.02 -17.66
N SER A 44 8.19 -3.42 -17.71
CA SER A 44 9.03 -3.28 -18.91
C SER A 44 8.48 -4.01 -20.14
N GLN A 45 7.72 -5.09 -19.93
CA GLN A 45 6.93 -5.77 -20.95
C GLN A 45 5.44 -5.57 -20.67
N MET A 46 4.79 -4.72 -21.46
CA MET A 46 3.40 -4.30 -21.22
C MET A 46 2.38 -5.44 -21.31
N ASP A 47 2.68 -6.50 -22.06
CA ASP A 47 1.86 -7.70 -22.22
C ASP A 47 2.20 -8.81 -21.21
N SER A 48 3.25 -8.63 -20.42
CA SER A 48 3.72 -9.59 -19.42
C SER A 48 4.33 -8.90 -18.19
N PRO A 49 3.53 -8.13 -17.42
CA PRO A 49 4.00 -7.54 -16.16
C PRO A 49 4.34 -8.64 -15.15
N MET A 50 5.34 -8.39 -14.31
CA MET A 50 5.84 -9.34 -13.32
C MET A 50 5.93 -8.70 -11.93
N LEU A 51 5.34 -9.32 -10.92
CA LEU A 51 5.59 -8.95 -9.53
C LEU A 51 7.07 -9.22 -9.20
N VAL A 52 7.79 -8.17 -8.81
CA VAL A 52 9.23 -8.24 -8.47
C VAL A 52 9.37 -8.51 -6.98
N SER A 53 8.70 -7.71 -6.18
CA SER A 53 8.74 -7.77 -4.73
C SER A 53 7.47 -7.15 -4.13
N SER A 54 7.32 -7.33 -2.83
CA SER A 54 6.28 -6.70 -2.02
C SER A 54 6.86 -6.30 -0.68
N TYR A 55 6.15 -5.43 0.03
CA TYR A 55 6.51 -5.00 1.37
C TYR A 55 5.29 -5.13 2.29
N ASP A 56 5.52 -5.81 3.42
CA ASP A 56 4.58 -5.93 4.53
C ASP A 56 4.95 -4.87 5.57
N PHE A 57 4.02 -3.99 5.93
CA PHE A 57 4.21 -3.07 7.06
C PHE A 57 3.64 -3.73 8.32
N GLU A 58 4.48 -3.90 9.34
CA GLU A 58 4.08 -4.61 10.56
C GLU A 58 2.97 -3.84 11.28
N GLY A 59 1.87 -4.54 11.59
CA GLY A 59 0.72 -3.93 12.27
C GLY A 59 -0.12 -3.00 11.39
N ALA A 60 0.23 -2.77 10.12
CA ALA A 60 -0.60 -1.98 9.22
C ALA A 60 -1.83 -2.77 8.74
N GLU A 61 -2.91 -2.04 8.43
CA GLU A 61 -4.09 -2.58 7.76
C GLU A 61 -3.88 -2.53 6.23
N TYR A 62 -4.82 -1.99 5.48
CA TYR A 62 -4.79 -1.99 4.02
C TYR A 62 -3.92 -0.86 3.45
N GLY A 63 -3.14 -1.14 2.41
CA GLY A 63 -2.51 -0.10 1.61
C GLY A 63 -3.57 0.64 0.79
N ILE A 64 -3.64 1.96 0.88
CA ILE A 64 -4.67 2.79 0.21
C ILE A 64 -4.10 3.90 -0.67
N SER A 65 -2.85 4.31 -0.47
CA SER A 65 -2.21 5.32 -1.30
C SER A 65 -0.73 5.05 -1.54
N VAL A 66 -0.22 5.51 -2.69
CA VAL A 66 1.19 5.47 -3.06
C VAL A 66 1.58 6.75 -3.80
N PHE A 67 2.80 7.21 -3.59
CA PHE A 67 3.43 8.28 -4.36
C PHE A 67 4.93 8.01 -4.51
N PHE A 68 5.47 8.10 -5.72
CA PHE A 68 6.89 7.91 -6.00
C PHE A 68 7.62 9.25 -6.14
N LEU A 69 8.76 9.40 -5.46
CA LEU A 69 9.69 10.52 -5.65
C LEU A 69 11.12 10.10 -5.31
N ASP A 70 12.03 10.26 -6.27
CA ASP A 70 13.48 10.09 -6.09
C ASP A 70 13.87 8.79 -5.36
N ASN A 71 13.51 7.67 -5.98
CA ASN A 71 13.68 6.30 -5.49
C ASN A 71 12.98 6.00 -4.15
N LYS A 72 12.03 6.83 -3.72
CA LYS A 72 11.21 6.56 -2.55
C LYS A 72 9.77 6.38 -2.96
N VAL A 73 9.13 5.40 -2.35
CA VAL A 73 7.68 5.27 -2.36
C VAL A 73 7.18 5.68 -1.00
N TYR A 74 6.27 6.66 -1.00
CA TYR A 74 5.49 7.06 0.14
C TYR A 74 4.20 6.25 0.10
N VAL A 75 3.93 5.51 1.16
CA VAL A 75 2.76 4.64 1.25
C VAL A 75 1.87 5.14 2.38
N GLY A 76 0.58 5.25 2.09
CA GLY A 76 -0.44 5.45 3.10
C GLY A 76 -1.29 4.21 3.27
N THR A 77 -1.60 3.87 4.51
CA THR A 77 -2.48 2.75 4.87
C THR A 77 -3.77 3.25 5.53
N GLU A 78 -4.78 2.37 5.64
CA GLU A 78 -5.93 2.60 6.51
C GLU A 78 -5.48 2.71 7.95
N LYS A 79 -6.22 3.49 8.74
CA LYS A 79 -5.99 3.62 10.16
C LYS A 79 -5.87 2.26 10.83
N SER A 80 -4.74 2.02 11.46
CA SER A 80 -4.52 0.83 12.27
C SER A 80 -4.72 1.13 13.76
N LYS A 81 -4.78 0.06 14.55
CA LYS A 81 -4.69 0.13 16.02
C LYS A 81 -3.30 -0.24 16.53
N GLU A 82 -2.47 -0.83 15.68
CA GLU A 82 -1.24 -1.53 16.07
C GLU A 82 0.01 -1.00 15.38
N GLY A 83 -0.11 -0.42 14.19
CA GLY A 83 1.01 0.12 13.42
C GLY A 83 0.73 1.51 12.86
N GLU A 84 1.78 2.15 12.38
CA GLU A 84 1.77 3.48 11.79
C GLU A 84 1.07 3.49 10.42
N GLU A 85 0.51 4.64 10.01
CA GLU A 85 -0.20 4.74 8.72
C GLU A 85 0.61 5.29 7.54
N PHE A 86 1.72 5.97 7.81
CA PHE A 86 2.54 6.58 6.77
C PHE A 86 3.93 5.98 6.76
N HIS A 87 4.32 5.40 5.61
CA HIS A 87 5.60 4.71 5.45
C HIS A 87 6.39 5.32 4.29
N ILE A 88 7.72 5.33 4.45
CA ILE A 88 8.66 5.75 3.40
C ILE A 88 9.57 4.57 3.08
N VAL A 89 9.51 4.07 1.85
CA VAL A 89 10.27 2.91 1.39
C VAL A 89 11.27 3.34 0.32
N ASP A 90 12.55 3.05 0.51
CA ASP A 90 13.57 3.10 -0.53
C ASP A 90 13.37 1.94 -1.50
N VAL A 91 13.21 2.27 -2.78
CA VAL A 91 13.05 1.35 -3.90
C VAL A 91 14.16 1.54 -4.94
N SER A 92 15.33 2.06 -4.53
CA SER A 92 16.52 2.15 -5.38
C SER A 92 16.94 0.80 -5.94
N ASP A 93 16.75 -0.27 -5.16
CA ASP A 93 16.74 -1.66 -5.62
C ASP A 93 15.30 -2.21 -5.51
N PRO A 94 14.56 -2.34 -6.62
CA PRO A 94 13.18 -2.83 -6.61
C PRO A 94 13.05 -4.28 -6.16
N ASP A 95 14.11 -5.10 -6.21
CA ASP A 95 14.10 -6.47 -5.70
C ASP A 95 14.27 -6.51 -4.16
N VAL A 96 14.80 -5.44 -3.57
CA VAL A 96 15.12 -5.35 -2.13
C VAL A 96 14.68 -3.98 -1.57
N PRO A 97 13.36 -3.73 -1.44
CA PRO A 97 12.85 -2.52 -0.81
C PRO A 97 13.27 -2.39 0.66
N ILE A 98 13.59 -1.17 1.09
CA ILE A 98 14.05 -0.88 2.46
C ILE A 98 13.16 0.19 3.08
N LEU A 99 12.50 -0.12 4.19
CA LEU A 99 11.78 0.88 4.98
C LEU A 99 12.76 1.87 5.60
N LEU A 100 12.54 3.15 5.33
CA LEU A 100 13.35 4.27 5.84
C LEU A 100 12.72 4.97 7.05
N GLY A 101 11.40 4.94 7.15
CA GLY A 101 10.71 5.60 8.26
C GLY A 101 9.20 5.43 8.22
N GLU A 102 8.60 5.65 9.38
CA GLU A 102 7.18 5.46 9.67
C GLU A 102 6.67 6.60 10.54
N LEU A 103 5.38 6.92 10.41
CA LEU A 103 4.72 7.96 11.20
C LEU A 103 3.26 7.60 11.46
N GLU A 104 2.90 7.57 12.75
CA GLU A 104 1.52 7.54 13.22
C GLU A 104 0.82 8.85 12.83
N ILE A 105 -0.25 8.71 12.04
CA ILE A 105 -1.11 9.83 11.65
C ILE A 105 -2.40 9.83 12.49
N GLY A 106 -2.89 8.64 12.84
CA GLY A 106 -4.11 8.43 13.61
C GLY A 106 -5.40 8.49 12.79
N ASP A 107 -5.28 8.44 11.45
CA ASP A 107 -6.36 8.40 10.47
C ASP A 107 -5.86 7.85 9.14
N ASP A 108 -6.77 7.57 8.20
CA ASP A 108 -6.44 7.04 6.87
C ASP A 108 -5.51 8.01 6.10
N VAL A 109 -4.41 7.47 5.53
CA VAL A 109 -3.46 8.26 4.74
C VAL A 109 -3.75 8.11 3.25
N ASN A 110 -4.39 9.13 2.68
CA ASN A 110 -4.77 9.19 1.26
C ASN A 110 -3.88 10.17 0.46
N ALA A 111 -3.76 9.97 -0.86
CA ALA A 111 -3.03 10.85 -1.79
C ALA A 111 -3.94 11.85 -2.52
#